data_AF-G4F7P1-F1
#
_entry.id   AF-G4F7P1-F1
#
_cell.length_a   1.000
_cell.length_b   1.000
_cell.length_c   1.000
_cell.angle_alpha   90.00
_cell.angle_beta   90.00
_cell.angle_gamma   90.00
#
_symmetry.space_group_name_H-M   'P 1'
#
loop_
_entity.id
_entity.type
_entity.pdbx_description
1 polymer ?
#
loop_
_entity_poly.entity_id
_entity_poly.type
_entity_poly.pdbx_seq_one_letter_code
_entity_poly.pdbx_strand_id
1 'polypeptide(L)'
;MEKASGSPLRQAEKKLLKEQVYEELLPTALKRTGHFLVAIDIKRNWILVDAASRKKAEEALDLLRLTLGSLKVTPLATRDRPTALMTRWLATPSERAQGWMLGESCQLESPSGDDGVIKVSAVDLDSDEIQQHLDGGRICSALSIARKGQLAMQLLDDLALKKIKFDDALLEQADSGDDEASKFDTDAHIHIPALAAVAEELITLLGGEVVPTLEDATEKAVQASKAA
;
A
#
# COMPACT_ATOMS: atom_id res chain seq x y z
N MET A 1 -34.88 27.22 -16.30
CA MET A 1 -35.65 27.24 -15.04
C MET A 1 -35.52 28.59 -14.36
N GLU A 2 -34.39 28.97 -13.74
CA GLU A 2 -34.26 30.26 -13.02
C GLU A 2 -34.39 31.50 -13.93
N LYS A 3 -33.84 31.46 -15.16
CA LYS A 3 -34.06 32.52 -16.17
C LYS A 3 -35.53 32.67 -16.61
N ALA A 4 -36.36 31.66 -16.38
CA ALA A 4 -37.78 31.66 -16.76
C ALA A 4 -38.71 31.92 -15.56
N SER A 5 -38.32 31.53 -14.35
CA SER A 5 -39.09 31.71 -13.11
C SER A 5 -38.68 32.93 -12.28
N GLY A 6 -37.52 33.55 -12.56
CA GLY A 6 -37.03 34.75 -11.88
C GLY A 6 -36.63 34.56 -10.41
N SER A 7 -36.58 33.31 -9.92
CA SER A 7 -36.24 32.97 -8.54
C SER A 7 -35.29 31.78 -8.48
N PRO A 8 -34.40 31.70 -7.48
CA PRO A 8 -33.48 30.59 -7.32
C PRO A 8 -34.24 29.28 -7.04
N LEU A 9 -33.76 28.19 -7.64
CA LEU A 9 -34.33 26.85 -7.47
C LEU A 9 -34.20 26.36 -6.03
N ARG A 10 -35.26 25.71 -5.53
CA ARG A 10 -35.25 25.07 -4.20
C ARG A 10 -34.34 23.84 -4.21
N GLN A 11 -33.83 23.44 -3.04
CA GLN A 11 -32.94 22.26 -2.95
C GLN A 11 -33.59 20.99 -3.49
N ALA A 12 -34.88 20.78 -3.26
CA ALA A 12 -35.62 19.63 -3.78
C ALA A 12 -35.67 19.61 -5.32
N GLU A 13 -35.91 20.76 -5.95
CA GLU A 13 -35.93 20.90 -7.41
C GLU A 13 -34.53 20.66 -8.01
N LYS A 14 -33.48 21.13 -7.34
CA LYS A 14 -32.08 20.85 -7.75
C LYS A 14 -31.75 19.37 -7.66
N LYS A 15 -32.23 18.68 -6.62
CA LYS A 15 -32.03 17.23 -6.46
C LYS A 15 -32.74 16.44 -7.56
N LEU A 16 -34.01 16.76 -7.83
CA LEU A 16 -34.79 16.13 -8.91
C LEU A 16 -34.11 16.32 -10.27
N LEU A 17 -33.64 17.53 -10.56
CA LEU A 17 -32.95 17.83 -11.82
C LEU A 17 -31.64 17.05 -11.93
N LYS A 18 -30.92 16.88 -10.82
CA LYS A 18 -29.71 16.05 -10.78
C LYS A 18 -30.00 14.58 -11.07
N GLU A 19 -31.09 14.03 -10.53
CA GLU A 19 -31.53 12.65 -10.78
C GLU A 19 -31.91 12.45 -12.25
N GLN A 20 -32.69 13.36 -12.84
CA GLN A 20 -33.06 13.33 -14.26
C GLN A 20 -31.84 13.36 -15.19
N VAL A 21 -30.92 14.29 -14.95
CA VAL A 21 -29.67 14.37 -15.73
C VAL A 21 -28.84 13.09 -15.56
N TYR A 22 -28.87 12.46 -14.39
CA TYR A 22 -28.15 11.21 -14.17
C TYR A 22 -28.76 10.06 -14.97
N GLU A 23 -30.09 9.91 -14.98
CA GLU A 23 -30.79 8.88 -15.77
C GLU A 23 -30.59 9.08 -17.28
N GLU A 24 -30.57 10.33 -17.76
CA GLU A 24 -30.32 10.66 -19.16
C GLU A 24 -28.88 10.38 -19.60
N LEU A 25 -27.89 10.70 -18.75
CA LEU A 25 -26.47 10.60 -19.11
C LEU A 25 -25.86 9.23 -18.79
N LEU A 26 -26.39 8.47 -17.83
CA LEU A 26 -25.82 7.17 -17.43
C LEU A 26 -25.70 6.15 -18.58
N PRO A 27 -26.69 6.00 -19.50
CA PRO A 27 -26.58 5.04 -20.61
C PRO A 27 -25.49 5.39 -21.62
N THR A 28 -25.14 6.67 -21.75
CA THR A 28 -24.11 7.17 -22.68
C THR A 28 -22.75 7.36 -21.99
N ALA A 29 -22.68 7.13 -20.68
CA ALA A 29 -21.45 7.26 -19.93
C ALA A 29 -20.43 6.19 -20.34
N LEU A 30 -19.19 6.62 -20.54
CA LEU A 30 -18.08 5.73 -20.83
C LEU A 30 -17.79 4.84 -19.62
N LYS A 31 -17.66 3.54 -19.87
CA LYS A 31 -17.26 2.58 -18.84
C LYS A 31 -15.75 2.66 -18.62
N ARG A 32 -15.34 2.69 -17.35
CA ARG A 32 -13.95 2.48 -16.95
C ARG A 32 -13.85 1.17 -16.20
N THR A 33 -13.19 0.18 -16.81
CA THR A 33 -12.87 -1.09 -16.16
C THR A 33 -11.53 -0.99 -15.44
N GLY A 34 -11.44 -1.65 -14.30
CA GLY A 34 -10.20 -1.85 -13.56
C GLY A 34 -10.04 -3.33 -13.27
N HIS A 35 -8.80 -3.78 -13.21
CA HIS A 35 -8.44 -5.13 -12.82
C HIS A 35 -7.64 -5.07 -11.52
N PHE A 36 -7.81 -6.08 -10.68
CA PHE A 36 -7.01 -6.28 -9.48
C PHE A 36 -6.23 -7.58 -9.65
N LEU A 37 -4.91 -7.52 -9.48
CA LEU A 37 -4.12 -8.73 -9.36
C LEU A 37 -4.04 -9.09 -7.88
N VAL A 38 -4.44 -10.32 -7.56
CA VAL A 38 -4.43 -10.85 -6.20
C VAL A 38 -3.75 -12.20 -6.20
N ALA A 39 -2.75 -12.36 -5.33
CA ALA A 39 -2.13 -13.65 -5.05
C ALA A 39 -2.53 -14.12 -3.65
N ILE A 40 -3.00 -15.37 -3.57
CA ILE A 40 -3.40 -16.01 -2.31
C ILE A 40 -2.34 -17.07 -1.98
N ASP A 41 -1.49 -16.77 -1.00
CA ASP A 41 -0.50 -17.71 -0.49
C ASP A 41 -1.09 -18.47 0.71
N ILE A 42 -1.58 -19.68 0.45
CA ILE A 42 -2.15 -20.57 1.47
C ILE A 42 -1.12 -21.15 2.43
N LYS A 43 0.18 -21.14 2.09
CA LYS A 43 1.23 -21.65 3.00
C LYS A 43 1.53 -20.64 4.09
N ARG A 44 1.52 -19.34 3.72
CA ARG A 44 1.73 -18.21 4.64
C ARG A 44 0.44 -17.65 5.22
N ASN A 45 -0.71 -18.05 4.69
CA ASN A 45 -2.02 -17.44 4.96
C ASN A 45 -2.07 -15.96 4.62
N TRP A 46 -1.40 -15.56 3.53
CA TRP A 46 -1.35 -14.18 3.07
C TRP A 46 -2.20 -13.97 1.83
N ILE A 47 -2.78 -12.78 1.73
CA ILE A 47 -3.37 -12.26 0.49
C ILE A 47 -2.56 -11.03 0.10
N LEU A 48 -1.85 -11.14 -1.01
CA LEU A 48 -1.08 -10.06 -1.62
C LEU A 48 -2.00 -9.41 -2.65
N VAL A 49 -2.26 -8.11 -2.49
CA VAL A 49 -3.11 -7.33 -3.39
C VAL A 49 -2.27 -6.28 -4.09
N ASP A 50 -2.16 -6.38 -5.42
CA ASP A 50 -1.55 -5.33 -6.23
C ASP A 50 -2.52 -4.15 -6.34
N ALA A 51 -2.29 -3.13 -5.52
CA ALA A 51 -3.12 -1.93 -5.49
C ALA A 51 -2.29 -0.69 -5.16
N ALA A 52 -2.61 0.42 -5.86
CA ALA A 52 -1.96 1.71 -5.63
C ALA A 52 -2.34 2.37 -4.28
N SER A 53 -3.37 1.87 -3.59
CA SER A 53 -3.84 2.40 -2.30
C SER A 53 -4.57 1.34 -1.48
N ARG A 54 -4.60 1.53 -0.16
CA ARG A 54 -5.38 0.72 0.78
C ARG A 54 -6.86 0.62 0.40
N LYS A 55 -7.48 1.74 0.02
CA LYS A 55 -8.88 1.74 -0.44
C LYS A 55 -9.11 0.79 -1.62
N LYS A 56 -8.20 0.78 -2.58
CA LYS A 56 -8.27 -0.12 -3.73
C LYS A 56 -8.05 -1.58 -3.35
N ALA A 57 -7.17 -1.84 -2.38
CA ALA A 57 -7.00 -3.19 -1.83
C ALA A 57 -8.29 -3.69 -1.15
N GLU A 58 -8.94 -2.85 -0.35
CA GLU A 58 -10.22 -3.19 0.29
C GLU A 58 -11.33 -3.45 -0.75
N GLU A 59 -11.43 -2.65 -1.83
CA GLU A 59 -12.39 -2.91 -2.92
C GLU A 59 -12.19 -4.31 -3.54
N ALA A 60 -10.94 -4.77 -3.69
CA ALA A 60 -10.63 -6.12 -4.18
C ALA A 60 -11.01 -7.20 -3.15
N LEU A 61 -10.74 -6.97 -1.87
CA LEU A 61 -11.10 -7.90 -0.79
C LEU A 61 -12.61 -7.99 -0.60
N ASP A 62 -13.34 -6.90 -0.77
CA ASP A 62 -14.81 -6.86 -0.75
C ASP A 62 -15.39 -7.69 -1.89
N LEU A 63 -14.82 -7.57 -3.09
CA LEU A 63 -15.21 -8.42 -4.21
C LEU A 63 -14.97 -9.90 -3.90
N LEU A 64 -13.83 -10.25 -3.29
CA LEU A 64 -13.55 -11.62 -2.85
C LEU A 64 -14.51 -12.10 -1.74
N ARG A 65 -14.88 -11.22 -0.80
CA ARG A 65 -15.88 -11.54 0.24
C ARG A 65 -17.24 -11.84 -0.38
N LEU A 66 -17.67 -11.05 -1.37
CA LEU A 66 -18.92 -11.27 -2.08
C LEU A 66 -18.92 -12.59 -2.87
N THR A 67 -17.80 -12.96 -3.49
CA THR A 67 -17.72 -14.20 -4.29
C THR A 67 -17.58 -15.45 -3.42
N LEU A 68 -16.85 -15.38 -2.30
CA LEU A 68 -16.61 -16.52 -1.40
C LEU A 68 -17.67 -16.64 -0.29
N GLY A 69 -18.52 -15.62 -0.11
CA GLY A 69 -19.52 -15.51 0.96
C GLY A 69 -18.93 -15.09 2.30
N SER A 70 -17.76 -15.61 2.68
CA SER A 70 -17.04 -15.16 3.88
C SER A 70 -15.53 -15.17 3.64
N LEU A 71 -14.86 -14.08 4.03
CA LEU A 71 -13.40 -13.98 4.03
C LEU A 71 -12.97 -13.13 5.22
N LYS A 72 -12.34 -13.75 6.22
CA LYS A 72 -11.82 -13.07 7.41
C LYS A 72 -10.35 -12.75 7.19
N VAL A 73 -10.08 -11.50 6.87
CA VAL A 73 -8.72 -10.99 6.67
C VAL A 73 -8.55 -9.68 7.41
N THR A 74 -7.33 -9.46 7.89
CA THR A 74 -6.89 -8.24 8.56
C THR A 74 -5.60 -7.79 7.91
N PRO A 75 -5.35 -6.46 7.78
CA PRO A 75 -4.07 -5.97 7.33
C PRO A 75 -2.93 -6.49 8.21
N LEU A 76 -1.77 -6.73 7.59
CA LEU A 76 -0.55 -7.13 8.28
C LEU A 76 -0.20 -6.09 9.37
N ALA A 77 0.19 -6.57 10.54
CA ALA A 77 0.69 -5.75 11.64
C ALA A 77 1.95 -6.38 12.21
N THR A 78 2.91 -5.53 12.59
CA THR A 78 4.19 -5.94 13.18
C THR A 78 4.32 -5.39 14.60
N ARG A 79 5.21 -5.98 15.40
CA ARG A 79 5.45 -5.53 16.79
C ARG A 79 6.04 -4.12 16.83
N ASP A 80 7.05 -3.89 16.00
CA ASP A 80 7.69 -2.59 15.86
C ASP A 80 7.06 -1.80 14.72
N ARG A 81 7.03 -0.47 14.87
CA ARG A 81 6.49 0.42 13.85
C ARG A 81 7.46 0.54 12.67
N PRO A 82 6.97 0.49 11.41
CA PRO A 82 7.83 0.71 10.24
C PRO A 82 8.57 2.05 10.28
N THR A 83 7.90 3.09 10.78
CA THR A 83 8.51 4.42 10.95
C THR A 83 9.74 4.39 11.86
N ALA A 84 9.72 3.59 12.93
CA ALA A 84 10.85 3.45 13.83
C ALA A 84 12.04 2.77 13.13
N LEU A 85 11.79 1.67 12.40
CA LEU A 85 12.83 0.98 11.62
C LEU A 85 13.43 1.90 10.56
N MET A 86 12.59 2.58 9.76
CA MET A 86 13.04 3.48 8.69
C MET A 86 13.87 4.65 9.23
N THR A 87 13.39 5.29 10.31
CA THR A 87 14.12 6.39 10.96
C THR A 87 15.46 5.92 11.50
N ARG A 88 15.51 4.74 12.14
CA ARG A 88 16.74 4.13 12.66
C ARG A 88 17.74 3.82 11.55
N TRP A 89 17.28 3.28 10.42
CA TRP A 89 18.13 2.99 9.27
C TRP A 89 18.71 4.24 8.60
N LEU A 90 17.98 5.35 8.60
CA LEU A 90 18.52 6.63 8.15
C LEU A 90 19.54 7.19 9.15
N ALA A 91 19.22 7.17 10.45
CA ALA A 91 20.07 7.76 11.49
C ALA A 91 21.37 6.98 11.73
N THR A 92 21.34 5.64 11.65
CA THR A 92 22.46 4.79 12.06
C THR A 92 22.78 3.75 10.97
N PRO A 93 23.73 4.05 10.06
CA PRO A 93 24.11 3.14 8.98
C PRO A 93 24.57 1.74 9.44
N SER A 94 25.18 1.64 10.63
CA SER A 94 25.68 0.38 11.20
C SER A 94 24.57 -0.57 11.67
N GLU A 95 23.34 -0.10 11.84
CA GLU A 95 22.20 -0.92 12.27
C GLU A 95 21.36 -1.47 11.09
N ARG A 96 21.79 -1.19 9.86
CA ARG A 96 21.16 -1.74 8.67
C ARG A 96 21.42 -3.24 8.59
N ALA A 97 20.35 -3.99 8.34
CA ALA A 97 20.46 -5.45 8.22
C ALA A 97 21.34 -5.83 7.03
N GLN A 98 22.10 -6.92 7.16
CA GLN A 98 23.04 -7.35 6.11
C GLN A 98 22.32 -7.56 4.77
N GLY A 99 22.86 -6.94 3.71
CA GLY A 99 22.34 -7.01 2.35
C GLY A 99 21.06 -6.20 2.10
N TRP A 100 20.66 -5.34 3.05
CA TRP A 100 19.72 -4.25 2.83
C TRP A 100 20.49 -2.96 2.55
N MET A 101 19.99 -2.18 1.60
CA MET A 101 20.57 -0.91 1.19
C MET A 101 19.48 0.15 1.13
N LEU A 102 19.85 1.39 1.35
CA LEU A 102 18.97 2.52 1.09
C LEU A 102 18.91 2.77 -0.43
N GLY A 103 17.76 3.24 -0.89
CA GLY A 103 17.62 3.86 -2.20
C GLY A 103 17.88 5.37 -2.11
N GLU A 104 17.27 6.11 -3.02
CA GLU A 104 17.54 7.56 -3.18
C GLU A 104 16.32 8.44 -2.83
N SER A 105 15.32 7.89 -2.14
CA SER A 105 14.14 8.66 -1.77
C SER A 105 13.61 8.32 -0.39
N CYS A 106 13.18 9.34 0.33
CA CYS A 106 12.50 9.21 1.61
C CYS A 106 11.45 10.31 1.80
N GLN A 107 10.56 10.10 2.76
CA GLN A 107 9.62 11.12 3.24
C GLN A 107 9.82 11.27 4.75
N LEU A 108 9.98 12.52 5.20
CA LEU A 108 10.21 12.89 6.58
C LEU A 108 9.08 13.79 7.06
N GLU A 109 8.54 13.50 8.24
CA GLU A 109 7.43 14.24 8.83
C GLU A 109 7.65 14.45 10.33
N SER A 110 6.90 15.38 10.91
CA SER A 110 6.92 15.57 12.37
C SER A 110 6.12 14.45 13.04
N PRO A 111 6.54 13.95 14.22
CA PRO A 111 5.80 12.93 14.96
C PRO A 111 4.35 13.32 15.29
N SER A 112 4.08 14.63 15.38
CA SER A 112 2.74 15.19 15.61
C SER A 112 1.86 15.20 14.36
N GLY A 113 2.45 15.13 13.17
CA GLY A 113 1.77 15.32 11.88
C GLY A 113 1.39 16.78 11.57
N ASP A 114 1.65 17.72 12.48
CA ASP A 114 1.26 19.12 12.33
C ASP A 114 2.27 19.93 11.51
N ASP A 115 3.53 19.53 11.53
CA ASP A 115 4.56 20.12 10.67
C ASP A 115 4.58 19.41 9.31
N GLY A 116 4.65 20.20 8.24
CA GLY A 116 4.59 19.70 6.86
C GLY A 116 5.58 18.58 6.53
N VAL A 117 5.26 17.81 5.48
CA VAL A 117 6.02 16.66 4.99
C VAL A 117 7.16 17.11 4.07
N ILE A 118 8.38 16.66 4.34
CA ILE A 118 9.54 16.83 3.46
C ILE A 118 9.67 15.57 2.60
N LYS A 119 9.66 15.74 1.29
CA LYS A 119 9.87 14.65 0.33
C LYS A 119 11.20 14.85 -0.36
N VAL A 120 12.03 13.81 -0.29
CA VAL A 120 13.37 13.83 -0.86
C VAL A 120 13.47 12.72 -1.90
N SER A 121 14.06 13.03 -3.06
CA SER A 121 14.21 12.10 -4.17
C SER A 121 15.47 12.39 -4.96
N ALA A 122 16.13 11.34 -5.45
CA ALA A 122 17.38 11.40 -6.21
C ALA A 122 18.51 12.08 -5.43
N VAL A 123 18.65 11.71 -4.15
CA VAL A 123 19.75 12.16 -3.30
C VAL A 123 20.39 10.99 -2.56
N ASP A 124 21.61 11.21 -2.07
CA ASP A 124 22.23 10.35 -1.08
C ASP A 124 21.50 10.49 0.27
N LEU A 125 20.94 9.39 0.76
CA LEU A 125 20.21 9.38 2.03
C LEU A 125 21.14 9.34 3.26
N ASP A 126 22.44 9.12 3.06
CA ASP A 126 23.49 9.21 4.08
C ASP A 126 24.04 10.64 4.26
N SER A 127 23.47 11.62 3.57
CA SER A 127 23.95 13.00 3.59
C SER A 127 23.67 13.74 4.90
N ASP A 128 24.49 14.74 5.20
CA ASP A 128 24.35 15.59 6.41
C ASP A 128 23.00 16.31 6.44
N GLU A 129 22.42 16.65 5.28
CA GLU A 129 21.09 17.29 5.21
C GLU A 129 19.99 16.37 5.75
N ILE A 130 20.05 15.06 5.46
CA ILE A 130 19.10 14.10 6.00
C ILE A 130 19.29 13.98 7.52
N GLN A 131 20.54 13.89 7.99
CA GLN A 131 20.83 13.81 9.42
C GLN A 131 20.30 15.04 10.18
N GLN A 132 20.48 16.24 9.66
CA GLN A 132 19.95 17.47 10.27
C GLN A 132 18.42 17.45 10.42
N HIS A 133 17.70 16.89 9.45
CA HIS A 133 16.25 16.74 9.56
C HIS A 133 15.84 15.75 10.65
N LEU A 134 16.59 14.64 10.81
CA LEU A 134 16.36 13.64 11.85
C LEU A 134 16.69 14.20 13.24
N ASP A 135 17.80 14.92 13.38
CA ASP A 135 18.20 15.61 14.61
C ASP A 135 17.17 16.68 15.03
N GLY A 136 16.50 17.28 14.04
CA GLY A 136 15.35 18.16 14.22
C GLY A 136 14.08 17.45 14.71
N GLY A 137 14.13 16.15 14.98
CA GLY A 137 13.03 15.34 15.52
C GLY A 137 12.07 14.80 14.47
N ARG A 138 12.39 14.89 13.17
CA ARG A 138 11.54 14.31 12.12
C ARG A 138 11.72 12.79 12.07
N ILE A 139 10.63 12.12 11.74
CA ILE A 139 10.59 10.67 11.56
C ILE A 139 10.36 10.35 10.08
N CYS A 140 10.85 9.19 9.65
CA CYS A 140 10.66 8.71 8.30
C CYS A 140 9.33 7.96 8.16
N SER A 141 8.46 8.42 7.25
CA SER A 141 7.16 7.81 6.94
C SER A 141 7.15 7.02 5.63
N ALA A 142 8.13 7.22 4.76
CA ALA A 142 8.38 6.33 3.64
C ALA A 142 9.86 6.30 3.27
N LEU A 143 10.40 5.11 3.02
CA LEU A 143 11.82 4.91 2.72
C LEU A 143 12.00 3.99 1.51
N SER A 144 12.78 4.45 0.54
CA SER A 144 13.25 3.59 -0.54
C SER A 144 14.36 2.68 0.00
N ILE A 145 14.18 1.38 -0.17
CA ILE A 145 15.10 0.33 0.27
C ILE A 145 15.27 -0.70 -0.82
N ALA A 146 16.40 -1.39 -0.82
CA ALA A 146 16.68 -2.48 -1.73
C ALA A 146 17.25 -3.68 -0.99
N ARG A 147 16.72 -4.86 -1.33
CA ARG A 147 17.27 -6.14 -0.92
C ARG A 147 18.18 -6.65 -2.03
N LYS A 148 19.49 -6.71 -1.76
CA LYS A 148 20.51 -7.03 -2.76
C LYS A 148 20.21 -8.36 -3.47
N GLY A 149 20.18 -8.33 -4.81
CA GLY A 149 19.94 -9.52 -5.63
C GLY A 149 18.49 -10.01 -5.65
N GLN A 150 17.54 -9.21 -5.16
CA GLN A 150 16.11 -9.56 -5.14
C GLN A 150 15.25 -8.45 -5.72
N LEU A 151 15.02 -7.38 -4.95
CA LEU A 151 14.17 -6.27 -5.40
C LEU A 151 14.46 -4.97 -4.65
N ALA A 152 14.13 -3.86 -5.29
CA ALA A 152 14.04 -2.53 -4.71
C ALA A 152 12.57 -2.12 -4.56
N MET A 153 12.26 -1.35 -3.52
CA MET A 153 10.91 -0.86 -3.25
C MET A 153 10.91 0.36 -2.32
N GLN A 154 9.74 0.96 -2.14
CA GLN A 154 9.48 1.97 -1.14
C GLN A 154 8.57 1.40 -0.06
N LEU A 155 9.10 1.27 1.15
CA LEU A 155 8.33 0.89 2.34
C LEU A 155 7.62 2.13 2.89
N LEU A 156 6.34 2.00 3.23
CA LEU A 156 5.55 3.04 3.89
C LEU A 156 5.32 2.70 5.37
N ASP A 157 4.90 3.72 6.12
CA ASP A 157 4.51 3.65 7.54
C ASP A 157 3.43 2.61 7.84
N ASP A 158 2.54 2.33 6.88
CA ASP A 158 1.43 1.39 6.98
C ASP A 158 1.73 -0.01 6.43
N LEU A 159 3.02 -0.34 6.25
CA LEU A 159 3.55 -1.57 5.65
C LEU A 159 3.26 -1.75 4.16
N ALA A 160 2.66 -0.77 3.48
CA ALA A 160 2.50 -0.86 2.04
C ALA A 160 3.86 -0.82 1.33
N LEU A 161 4.01 -1.69 0.33
CA LEU A 161 5.19 -1.75 -0.53
C LEU A 161 4.84 -1.09 -1.87
N LYS A 162 5.56 -0.05 -2.24
CA LYS A 162 5.36 0.70 -3.49
C LYS A 162 6.59 0.67 -4.37
N LYS A 163 6.41 0.95 -5.66
CA LYS A 163 7.50 1.05 -6.65
C LYS A 163 8.42 -0.18 -6.63
N ILE A 164 7.83 -1.37 -6.53
CA ILE A 164 8.56 -2.64 -6.52
C ILE A 164 9.25 -2.79 -7.89
N LYS A 165 10.56 -3.00 -7.87
CA LYS A 165 11.39 -3.29 -9.03
C LYS A 165 12.26 -4.49 -8.71
N PHE A 166 12.06 -5.59 -9.43
CA PHE A 166 12.90 -6.78 -9.29
C PHE A 166 14.29 -6.54 -9.87
N ASP A 167 15.28 -7.23 -9.30
CA ASP A 167 16.66 -7.24 -9.81
C ASP A 167 16.71 -7.98 -11.15
N ASP A 168 17.47 -7.45 -12.11
CA ASP A 168 17.56 -8.03 -13.46
C ASP A 168 18.08 -9.48 -13.41
N ALA A 169 18.97 -9.81 -12.47
CA ALA A 169 19.50 -11.16 -12.29
C ALA A 169 18.43 -12.18 -11.80
N LEU A 170 17.36 -11.69 -11.15
CA LEU A 170 16.21 -12.52 -10.79
C LEU A 170 15.32 -12.76 -12.02
N LEU A 171 15.17 -11.74 -12.87
CA LEU A 171 14.35 -11.79 -14.08
C LEU A 171 14.97 -12.65 -15.18
N GLU A 172 16.31 -12.71 -15.27
CA GLU A 172 17.02 -13.58 -16.21
C GLU A 172 16.75 -15.10 -15.99
N GLN A 173 16.19 -15.48 -14.84
CA GLN A 173 15.76 -16.85 -14.56
C GLN A 173 14.41 -17.20 -15.21
N ALA A 174 13.69 -16.20 -15.73
CA ALA A 174 12.43 -16.37 -16.43
C ALA A 174 12.67 -16.88 -17.86
N ASP A 175 12.50 -18.18 -18.08
CA ASP A 175 12.31 -18.73 -19.43
C ASP A 175 10.80 -18.75 -19.71
N SER A 176 10.31 -17.67 -20.35
CA SER A 176 8.89 -17.52 -20.66
C SER A 176 8.58 -18.13 -22.03
N GLY A 177 7.54 -18.95 -22.11
CA GLY A 177 6.97 -19.37 -23.40
C GLY A 177 6.44 -18.20 -24.23
N ASP A 178 6.12 -18.45 -25.50
CA ASP A 178 5.73 -17.38 -26.43
C ASP A 178 4.33 -16.78 -26.14
N ASP A 179 3.45 -17.54 -25.46
CA ASP A 179 2.08 -17.10 -25.19
C ASP A 179 1.94 -16.34 -23.86
N GLU A 180 0.91 -15.48 -23.79
CA GLU A 180 0.67 -14.59 -22.66
C GLU A 180 0.31 -15.34 -21.36
N ALA A 181 -0.30 -16.53 -21.44
CA ALA A 181 -0.62 -17.29 -20.24
C ALA A 181 0.66 -17.89 -19.64
N SER A 182 1.55 -18.41 -20.48
CA SER A 182 2.86 -18.90 -20.06
C SER A 182 3.71 -17.78 -19.44
N LYS A 183 3.75 -16.58 -20.05
CA LYS A 183 4.48 -15.44 -19.47
C LYS A 183 3.93 -15.05 -18.09
N PHE A 184 2.62 -14.97 -17.95
CA PHE A 184 1.98 -14.64 -16.68
C PHE A 184 2.32 -15.67 -15.60
N ASP A 185 2.29 -16.97 -15.93
CA ASP A 185 2.63 -18.03 -15.00
C ASP A 185 4.10 -17.96 -14.57
N THR A 186 5.02 -17.78 -15.52
CA THR A 186 6.46 -17.60 -15.24
C THR A 186 6.71 -16.38 -14.34
N ASP A 187 6.10 -15.24 -14.66
CA ASP A 187 6.21 -14.01 -13.86
C ASP A 187 5.67 -14.23 -12.44
N ALA A 188 4.50 -14.86 -12.30
CA ALA A 188 3.92 -15.15 -11.00
C ALA A 188 4.80 -16.10 -10.18
N HIS A 189 5.40 -17.10 -10.84
CA HIS A 189 6.29 -18.08 -10.22
C HIS A 189 7.58 -17.46 -9.67
N ILE A 190 8.06 -16.37 -10.25
CA ILE A 190 9.29 -15.68 -9.84
C ILE A 190 8.99 -14.54 -8.88
N HIS A 191 8.04 -13.67 -9.24
CA HIS A 191 7.77 -12.43 -8.51
C HIS A 191 7.11 -12.69 -7.14
N ILE A 192 6.13 -13.59 -7.05
CA ILE A 192 5.38 -13.82 -5.81
C ILE A 192 6.29 -14.40 -4.71
N PRO A 193 7.09 -15.45 -4.96
CA PRO A 193 7.98 -15.99 -3.93
C PRO A 193 9.07 -15.00 -3.51
N ALA A 194 9.63 -14.23 -4.45
CA ALA A 194 10.61 -13.20 -4.15
C ALA A 194 10.02 -12.10 -3.25
N LEU A 195 8.82 -11.61 -3.58
CA LEU A 195 8.13 -10.62 -2.76
C LEU A 195 7.80 -11.17 -1.36
N ALA A 196 7.31 -12.40 -1.28
CA ALA A 196 6.99 -13.04 -0.02
C ALA A 196 8.23 -13.20 0.88
N ALA A 197 9.37 -13.64 0.32
CA ALA A 197 10.62 -13.79 1.06
C ALA A 197 11.12 -12.46 1.61
N VAL A 198 11.06 -11.39 0.81
CA VAL A 198 11.45 -10.03 1.25
C VAL A 198 10.51 -9.51 2.33
N ALA A 199 9.21 -9.75 2.21
CA ALA A 199 8.23 -9.37 3.21
C ALA A 199 8.42 -10.12 4.54
N GLU A 200 8.70 -11.43 4.51
CA GLU A 200 9.03 -12.23 5.71
C GLU A 200 10.26 -11.68 6.44
N GLU A 201 11.31 -11.32 5.70
CA GLU A 201 12.52 -10.72 6.27
C GLU A 201 12.22 -9.36 6.93
N LEU A 202 11.42 -8.51 6.28
CA LEU A 202 11.01 -7.22 6.87
C LEU A 202 10.16 -7.39 8.11
N ILE A 203 9.20 -8.30 8.09
CA ILE A 203 8.38 -8.62 9.26
C ILE A 203 9.29 -9.03 10.42
N THR A 204 10.29 -9.87 10.15
CA THR A 204 11.28 -10.28 11.16
C THR A 204 12.08 -9.10 11.69
N LEU A 205 12.54 -8.20 10.82
CA LEU A 205 13.26 -6.97 11.19
C LEU A 205 12.40 -5.98 12.00
N LEU A 206 11.08 -6.06 11.86
CA LEU A 206 10.08 -5.30 12.60
C LEU A 206 9.58 -6.02 13.86
N GLY A 207 10.37 -6.97 14.37
CA GLY A 207 10.09 -7.70 15.60
C GLY A 207 9.09 -8.85 15.44
N GLY A 208 8.63 -9.14 14.22
CA GLY A 208 7.70 -10.21 13.92
C GLY A 208 6.25 -9.75 13.77
N GLU A 209 5.43 -10.64 13.20
CA GLU A 209 4.00 -10.40 12.98
C GLU A 209 3.22 -10.46 14.29
N VAL A 210 2.31 -9.49 14.47
CA VAL A 210 1.30 -9.54 15.53
C VAL A 210 0.12 -10.33 14.98
N VAL A 211 0.07 -11.61 15.32
CA VAL A 211 -1.07 -12.46 14.93
C VAL A 211 -2.32 -11.92 15.62
N PRO A 212 -3.34 -11.47 14.87
CA PRO A 212 -4.56 -10.99 15.48
C PRO A 212 -5.27 -12.16 16.14
N THR A 213 -5.43 -12.09 17.46
CA THR A 213 -6.33 -12.95 18.22
C THR A 213 -7.74 -12.72 17.68
N LEU A 214 -8.35 -13.77 17.10
CA LEU A 214 -9.65 -13.70 16.42
C LEU A 214 -10.80 -13.20 17.31
N GLU A 215 -10.60 -13.08 18.62
CA GLU A 215 -11.52 -12.52 19.61
C GLU A 215 -11.56 -10.97 19.59
N ASP A 216 -10.47 -10.29 19.23
CA ASP A 216 -10.39 -8.81 19.23
C ASP A 216 -11.14 -8.15 18.07
N ALA A 217 -11.34 -8.89 16.96
CA ALA A 217 -12.08 -8.40 15.80
C ALA A 217 -13.58 -8.21 16.12
N THR A 218 -14.12 -9.05 17.00
CA THR A 218 -15.49 -8.94 17.50
C THR A 218 -15.66 -7.73 18.43
N GLU A 219 -14.69 -7.43 19.29
CA GLU A 219 -14.79 -6.27 20.20
C GLU A 219 -14.65 -4.93 19.48
N LYS A 220 -13.73 -4.80 18.52
CA LYS A 220 -13.59 -3.56 17.72
C LYS A 220 -14.80 -3.29 16.82
N ALA A 221 -15.41 -4.31 16.23
CA ALA A 221 -16.64 -4.16 15.44
C ALA A 221 -17.84 -3.71 16.30
N VAL A 222 -17.94 -4.24 17.53
CA VAL A 222 -18.98 -3.85 18.50
C VAL A 222 -18.77 -2.43 19.03
N GLN A 223 -17.52 -1.99 19.20
CA GLN A 223 -17.21 -0.62 19.64
C GLN A 223 -17.43 0.41 18.51
N ALA A 224 -17.07 0.09 17.27
CA ALA A 224 -17.33 0.97 16.12
C ALA A 224 -18.83 1.16 15.85
N SER A 225 -19.65 0.12 16.07
CA SER A 225 -21.11 0.20 15.96
C SER A 225 -21.79 0.97 17.12
N LYS A 226 -21.11 1.18 18.25
CA LYS A 226 -21.63 1.98 19.38
C LYS A 226 -21.23 3.46 19.34
N ALA A 227 -20.30 3.81 18.46
CA ALA A 227 -19.78 5.17 18.29
C ALA A 227 -20.37 5.91 17.06
N ALA A 228 -21.23 5.25 16.28
CA ALA A 228 -22.00 5.81 15.17
C ALA A 228 -23.48 5.94 15.57
#